data_AF-A0A0S4KHN8-F1
#
_entry.id   AF-A0A0S4KHN8-F1
#
_cell.length_a   1.000
_cell.length_b   1.000
_cell.length_c   1.000
_cell.angle_alpha   90.00
_cell.angle_beta   90.00
_cell.angle_gamma   90.00
#
_symmetry.space_group_name_H-M   'P 1'
#
loop_
_entity.id
_entity.type
_entity.pdbx_description
1 polymer ?
#
loop_
_entity_poly.entity_id
_entity_poly.type
_entity_poly.pdbx_seq_one_letter_code
_entity_poly.pdbx_strand_id
1 'polypeptide(L)'
;MSSVEGSAASSRSVAISRKVNRLLDVTVNDQFWQILQYVSDQCPEATVTSGAVVPTTGTSSSASSQQSRSATNKPIKAALEDRVLALHQTYLERFSTLNNAYQHVSSVIHRMSETSAAMEAAVAERRAESEELVSSVGILRAELDEIHQKEAQIKRFMEQYSLTQDETSLLRTGDINTTFLDTLNKVRTIHSSCRDLLASNHQQAAVEIMESMYLLQVTAVERLVKHLLNTVSEVMAHDLPDVTDVLIGSLRAIEDRPAQWSKVMFEVSRVRKTAVLRRFYDLLTKGSARTGRPLETVSGDVVRFFGDLFAWLHQCIAEESDLLDTLYGW
;
A
#
# COMPACT_ATOMS: atom_id res chain seq x y z
N MET A 1 9.58 -1.60 -19.40
CA MET A 1 9.59 -1.62 -20.89
C MET A 1 9.79 -0.21 -21.48
N SER A 2 9.17 0.83 -20.94
CA SER A 2 9.29 2.24 -21.39
C SER A 2 10.71 2.77 -21.66
N SER A 3 11.72 2.39 -20.87
CA SER A 3 13.10 2.87 -21.01
C SER A 3 13.74 2.56 -22.39
N VAL A 4 13.26 1.54 -23.10
CA VAL A 4 13.77 1.16 -24.43
C VAL A 4 13.25 2.11 -25.52
N GLU A 5 12.02 2.59 -25.38
CA GLU A 5 11.36 3.44 -26.38
C GLU A 5 11.95 4.85 -26.44
N GLY A 6 12.32 5.43 -25.29
CA GLY A 6 13.00 6.73 -25.23
C GLY A 6 14.36 6.74 -25.95
N SER A 7 15.15 5.67 -25.80
CA SER A 7 16.43 5.51 -26.50
C SER A 7 16.24 5.36 -28.02
N ALA A 8 15.21 4.61 -28.44
CA ALA A 8 14.84 4.47 -29.84
C ALA A 8 14.34 5.80 -30.46
N ALA A 9 13.59 6.62 -29.71
CA ALA A 9 13.13 7.93 -30.16
C ALA A 9 14.29 8.92 -30.37
N SER A 10 15.20 9.02 -29.39
CA SER A 10 16.41 9.86 -29.50
C SER A 10 17.31 9.43 -30.66
N SER A 11 17.52 8.12 -30.82
CA SER A 11 18.30 7.57 -31.94
C SER A 11 17.69 7.92 -33.31
N ARG A 12 16.36 8.02 -33.41
CA ARG A 12 15.65 8.41 -34.64
C ARG A 12 15.77 9.91 -34.92
N SER A 13 15.61 10.81 -33.93
CA SER A 13 15.75 12.25 -34.18
C SER A 13 17.16 12.61 -34.65
N VAL A 14 18.20 12.08 -33.99
CA VAL A 14 19.60 12.32 -34.38
C VAL A 14 19.94 11.74 -35.76
N ALA A 15 19.27 10.66 -36.20
CA ALA A 15 19.39 10.13 -37.55
C ALA A 15 18.67 11.00 -38.61
N ILE A 16 17.54 11.64 -38.24
CA ILE A 16 16.82 12.59 -39.10
C ILE A 16 17.64 13.88 -39.26
N SER A 17 18.14 14.49 -38.17
CA SER A 17 18.98 15.69 -38.24
C SER A 17 20.23 15.48 -39.11
N ARG A 18 20.87 14.30 -39.01
CA ARG A 18 22.01 13.94 -39.88
C ARG A 18 21.62 13.76 -41.36
N LYS A 19 20.38 13.38 -41.69
CA LYS A 19 19.87 13.38 -43.07
C LYS A 19 19.53 14.80 -43.56
N VAL A 20 18.99 15.66 -42.69
CA VAL A 20 18.66 17.05 -43.02
C VAL A 20 19.94 17.85 -43.34
N ASN A 21 20.99 17.77 -42.50
CA ASN A 21 22.27 18.41 -42.80
C ASN A 21 22.87 17.91 -44.12
N ARG A 22 22.83 16.59 -44.40
CA ARG A 22 23.30 16.05 -45.69
C ARG A 22 22.50 16.53 -46.91
N LEU A 23 21.24 16.96 -46.75
CA LEU A 23 20.46 17.55 -47.84
C LEU A 23 20.81 19.03 -48.05
N LEU A 24 21.19 19.74 -46.98
CA LEU A 24 21.69 21.12 -47.02
C LEU A 24 23.11 21.19 -47.62
N ASP A 25 24.03 20.32 -47.20
CA ASP A 25 25.42 20.29 -47.69
C ASP A 25 25.54 19.99 -49.20
N VAL A 26 24.67 19.12 -49.74
CA VAL A 26 24.83 18.53 -51.08
C VAL A 26 24.39 19.44 -52.23
N THR A 27 23.66 20.54 -51.97
CA THR A 27 22.90 21.25 -53.03
C THR A 27 23.38 22.67 -53.37
N VAL A 28 24.45 23.17 -52.78
CA VAL A 28 24.95 24.55 -53.03
C VAL A 28 26.35 24.61 -53.66
N ASN A 29 27.31 23.80 -53.21
CA ASN A 29 28.72 24.18 -53.26
C ASN A 29 29.63 23.33 -54.17
N ASP A 30 29.28 23.20 -55.46
CA ASP A 30 30.28 22.83 -56.50
C ASP A 30 29.78 23.19 -57.90
N GLN A 31 28.69 22.57 -58.34
CA GLN A 31 28.11 22.77 -59.68
C GLN A 31 27.72 24.23 -59.93
N PHE A 32 27.21 24.93 -58.91
CA PHE A 32 26.81 26.34 -59.01
C PHE A 32 28.01 27.27 -59.26
N TRP A 33 29.13 27.05 -58.56
CA TRP A 33 30.37 27.81 -58.76
C TRP A 33 31.01 27.52 -60.11
N GLN A 34 31.01 26.26 -60.55
CA GLN A 34 31.52 25.89 -61.89
C GLN A 34 30.71 26.55 -63.01
N ILE A 35 29.38 26.66 -62.86
CA ILE A 35 28.51 27.37 -63.82
C ILE A 35 28.77 28.89 -63.78
N LEU A 36 28.88 29.50 -62.60
CA LEU A 36 29.21 30.93 -62.48
C LEU A 36 30.59 31.26 -63.08
N GLN A 37 31.59 30.41 -62.85
CA GLN A 37 32.93 30.60 -63.40
C GLN A 37 32.96 30.42 -64.92
N TYR A 38 32.23 29.44 -65.47
CA TYR A 38 32.07 29.27 -66.92
C TYR A 38 31.35 30.47 -67.58
N VAL A 39 30.34 31.03 -66.92
CA VAL A 39 29.66 32.26 -67.40
C VAL A 39 30.58 33.48 -67.30
N SER A 40 31.48 33.54 -66.31
CA SER A 40 32.49 34.59 -66.17
C SER A 40 33.56 34.54 -67.27
N ASP A 41 34.07 33.35 -67.61
CA ASP A 41 35.13 33.19 -68.62
C ASP A 41 34.65 33.47 -70.05
N GLN A 42 33.35 33.26 -70.35
CA GLN A 42 32.80 33.42 -71.70
C GLN A 42 32.51 34.89 -72.11
N CYS A 43 32.51 35.84 -71.18
CA CYS A 43 32.16 37.26 -71.45
C CYS A 43 33.07 38.30 -70.73
N PRO A 44 34.37 38.40 -71.09
CA PRO A 44 35.28 39.36 -70.47
C PRO A 44 35.24 40.76 -71.11
N GLU A 45 34.13 41.52 -70.94
CA GLU A 45 34.13 43.01 -70.91
C GLU A 45 32.73 43.61 -70.65
N ALA A 46 32.39 43.92 -69.39
CA ALA A 46 31.48 45.00 -68.98
C ALA A 46 31.43 45.14 -67.44
N THR A 47 32.19 46.07 -66.86
CA THR A 47 32.08 46.37 -65.43
C THR A 47 30.77 47.10 -65.11
N VAL A 48 29.82 46.43 -64.47
CA VAL A 48 28.64 47.06 -63.88
C VAL A 48 28.74 47.02 -62.35
N THR A 49 29.37 48.05 -61.80
CA THR A 49 29.37 48.29 -60.35
C THR A 49 27.98 48.71 -59.89
N SER A 50 27.38 47.97 -58.96
CA SER A 50 26.20 48.35 -58.21
C SER A 50 26.36 47.91 -56.75
N GLY A 51 26.21 48.77 -55.74
CA GLY A 51 26.00 50.22 -55.83
C GLY A 51 25.96 50.85 -54.44
N ALA A 52 26.79 51.86 -54.19
CA ALA A 52 26.79 52.65 -52.95
C ALA A 52 26.94 54.13 -53.31
N VAL A 53 26.23 55.00 -52.58
CA VAL A 53 25.96 56.39 -52.99
C VAL A 53 26.83 57.37 -52.19
N VAL A 54 27.32 58.43 -52.85
CA VAL A 54 27.46 59.85 -52.42
C VAL A 54 28.52 60.56 -53.31
N PRO A 55 28.39 61.86 -53.68
CA PRO A 55 29.03 62.40 -54.89
C PRO A 55 30.02 63.57 -54.70
N THR A 56 30.90 63.79 -55.68
CA THR A 56 31.49 65.12 -55.94
C THR A 56 31.93 65.36 -57.40
N THR A 57 31.44 66.47 -57.96
CA THR A 57 31.95 67.34 -59.05
C THR A 57 33.26 67.00 -59.82
N GLY A 58 33.22 67.12 -61.16
CA GLY A 58 34.43 67.31 -62.01
C GLY A 58 34.12 67.48 -63.52
N THR A 59 34.56 68.59 -64.14
CA THR A 59 34.24 68.97 -65.55
C THR A 59 35.44 68.87 -66.48
N SER A 60 35.29 68.25 -67.67
CA SER A 60 35.93 68.53 -68.99
C SER A 60 35.92 67.26 -69.87
N SER A 61 35.80 67.19 -71.21
CA SER A 61 35.54 68.07 -72.37
C SER A 61 36.64 67.94 -73.46
N SER A 62 36.23 67.82 -74.75
CA SER A 62 36.99 67.46 -75.98
C SER A 62 37.03 65.94 -76.29
N ALA A 63 36.74 65.39 -77.48
CA ALA A 63 36.89 65.80 -78.90
C ALA A 63 38.35 65.73 -79.41
N SER A 64 38.73 64.98 -80.46
CA SER A 64 38.02 64.12 -81.43
C SER A 64 39.02 63.05 -81.99
N SER A 65 38.90 62.30 -83.11
CA SER A 65 38.04 62.36 -84.31
C SER A 65 38.13 61.08 -85.18
N GLN A 66 37.29 61.01 -86.24
CA GLN A 66 37.42 60.19 -87.48
C GLN A 66 37.44 58.64 -87.40
N GLN A 67 37.28 57.88 -88.50
CA GLN A 67 36.25 57.94 -89.56
C GLN A 67 36.16 56.61 -90.36
N SER A 68 35.03 55.90 -90.26
CA SER A 68 34.46 54.89 -91.19
C SER A 68 35.33 53.75 -91.80
N ARG A 69 34.87 52.50 -91.61
CA ARG A 69 34.75 51.46 -92.67
C ARG A 69 33.78 50.34 -92.24
N SER A 70 33.27 49.55 -93.20
CA SER A 70 32.29 48.45 -93.04
C SER A 70 30.85 48.83 -92.65
N ALA A 71 30.12 49.48 -93.57
CA ALA A 71 28.67 49.73 -93.43
C ALA A 71 27.78 48.46 -93.51
N THR A 72 28.37 47.29 -93.78
CA THR A 72 27.69 45.98 -93.89
C THR A 72 27.51 45.24 -92.56
N ASN A 73 28.27 45.60 -91.51
CA ASN A 73 28.21 44.91 -90.22
C ASN A 73 27.09 45.40 -89.30
N LYS A 74 26.48 46.56 -89.58
CA LYS A 74 25.37 47.11 -88.77
C LYS A 74 24.14 46.19 -88.66
N PRO A 75 23.57 45.64 -89.76
CA PRO A 75 22.43 44.73 -89.65
C PRO A 75 22.78 43.42 -88.94
N ILE A 76 24.02 42.92 -89.06
CA ILE A 76 24.45 41.68 -88.40
C ILE A 76 24.65 41.91 -86.89
N LYS A 77 25.24 43.05 -86.50
CA LYS A 77 25.33 43.43 -85.08
C LYS A 77 23.95 43.67 -84.47
N ALA A 78 23.08 44.45 -85.12
CA ALA A 78 21.72 44.67 -84.64
C ALA A 78 20.92 43.35 -84.52
N ALA A 79 20.99 42.45 -85.51
CA ALA A 79 20.33 41.14 -85.44
C ALA A 79 20.95 40.19 -84.40
N LEU A 80 22.24 40.33 -84.09
CA LEU A 80 22.88 39.58 -82.99
C LEU A 80 22.48 40.15 -81.63
N GLU A 81 22.43 41.48 -81.49
CA GLU A 81 21.99 42.22 -80.31
C GLU A 81 20.51 41.91 -80.01
N ASP A 82 19.62 42.00 -81.00
CA ASP A 82 18.21 41.58 -80.89
C ASP A 82 18.08 40.11 -80.49
N ARG A 83 18.89 39.20 -81.08
CA ARG A 83 18.84 37.77 -80.76
C ARG A 83 19.39 37.46 -79.37
N VAL A 84 20.38 38.21 -78.90
CA VAL A 84 20.90 38.13 -77.53
C VAL A 84 19.89 38.71 -76.53
N LEU A 85 19.23 39.82 -76.85
CA LEU A 85 18.13 40.39 -76.05
C LEU A 85 16.94 39.42 -75.97
N ALA A 86 16.54 38.80 -77.07
CA ALA A 86 15.48 37.78 -77.08
C ALA A 86 15.87 36.54 -76.26
N LEU A 87 17.14 36.11 -76.30
CA LEU A 87 17.64 35.00 -75.49
C LEU A 87 17.65 35.36 -74.00
N HIS A 88 18.07 36.58 -73.64
CA HIS A 88 17.99 37.09 -72.28
C HIS A 88 16.55 37.28 -71.79
N GLN A 89 15.61 37.73 -72.63
CA GLN A 89 14.18 37.77 -72.28
C GLN A 89 13.63 36.36 -72.02
N THR A 90 13.91 35.40 -72.92
CA THR A 90 13.51 33.99 -72.74
C THR A 90 14.15 33.37 -71.49
N TYR A 91 15.39 33.74 -71.17
CA TYR A 91 16.08 33.31 -69.96
C TYR A 91 15.46 33.93 -68.69
N LEU A 92 15.20 35.24 -68.69
CA LEU A 92 14.56 35.95 -67.58
C LEU A 92 13.13 35.44 -67.33
N GLU A 93 12.37 35.13 -68.38
CA GLU A 93 11.04 34.50 -68.25
C GLU A 93 11.14 33.14 -67.54
N ARG A 94 12.01 32.24 -68.02
CA ARG A 94 12.25 30.92 -67.39
C ARG A 94 12.85 31.02 -65.99
N PHE A 95 13.71 32.01 -65.75
CA PHE A 95 14.26 32.27 -64.43
C PHE A 95 13.21 32.84 -63.48
N SER A 96 12.25 33.64 -63.99
CA SER A 96 11.14 34.16 -63.18
C SER A 96 10.18 33.05 -62.74
N THR A 97 9.90 32.05 -63.57
CA THR A 97 9.05 30.91 -63.18
C THR A 97 9.77 30.02 -62.16
N LEU A 98 11.07 29.78 -62.33
CA LEU A 98 11.90 29.08 -61.34
C LEU A 98 12.00 29.84 -60.01
N ASN A 99 12.22 31.16 -60.06
CA ASN A 99 12.26 32.01 -58.86
C ASN A 99 10.91 32.06 -58.14
N ASN A 100 9.79 32.13 -58.87
CA ASN A 100 8.45 32.07 -58.27
C ASN A 100 8.19 30.69 -57.63
N ALA A 101 8.63 29.59 -58.24
CA ALA A 101 8.57 28.27 -57.62
C ALA A 101 9.44 28.17 -56.36
N TYR A 102 10.65 28.73 -56.39
CA TYR A 102 11.55 28.79 -55.23
C TYR A 102 10.98 29.64 -54.09
N GLN A 103 10.43 30.82 -54.39
CA GLN A 103 9.76 31.67 -53.40
C GLN A 103 8.50 31.00 -52.82
N HIS A 104 7.75 30.26 -53.63
CA HIS A 104 6.64 29.46 -53.13
C HIS A 104 7.12 28.38 -52.15
N VAL A 105 8.11 27.57 -52.52
CA VAL A 105 8.71 26.55 -51.64
C VAL A 105 9.28 27.18 -50.36
N SER A 106 9.97 28.32 -50.47
CA SER A 106 10.48 29.10 -49.34
C SER A 106 9.35 29.54 -48.39
N SER A 107 8.26 30.12 -48.91
CA SER A 107 7.10 30.51 -48.09
C SER A 107 6.41 29.33 -47.40
N VAL A 108 6.39 28.15 -48.05
CA VAL A 108 5.86 26.91 -47.47
C VAL A 108 6.78 26.38 -46.36
N ILE A 109 8.11 26.42 -46.55
CA ILE A 109 9.09 26.06 -45.53
C ILE A 109 9.01 27.01 -44.33
N HIS A 110 8.91 28.32 -44.56
CA HIS A 110 8.74 29.31 -43.49
C HIS A 110 7.44 29.06 -42.70
N ARG A 111 6.29 28.90 -43.37
CA ARG A 111 5.04 28.49 -42.70
C ARG A 111 5.18 27.17 -41.93
N MET A 112 5.89 26.19 -42.48
CA MET A 112 6.10 24.90 -41.80
C MET A 112 6.97 25.07 -40.55
N SER A 113 8.01 25.91 -40.60
CA SER A 113 8.84 26.25 -39.44
C SER A 113 8.07 27.01 -38.36
N GLU A 114 7.20 27.95 -38.76
CA GLU A 114 6.30 28.70 -37.88
C GLU A 114 5.28 27.77 -37.19
N THR A 115 4.65 26.87 -37.94
CA THR A 115 3.74 25.87 -37.36
C THR A 115 4.45 24.82 -36.50
N SER A 116 5.71 24.46 -36.82
CA SER A 116 6.52 23.58 -35.95
C SER A 116 6.82 24.28 -34.63
N ALA A 117 7.30 25.53 -34.66
CA ALA A 117 7.58 26.31 -33.46
C ALA A 117 6.33 26.53 -32.59
N ALA A 118 5.18 26.84 -33.21
CA ALA A 118 3.91 26.97 -32.50
C ALA A 118 3.44 25.63 -31.90
N MET A 119 3.62 24.51 -32.62
CA MET A 119 3.28 23.18 -32.11
C MET A 119 4.24 22.74 -30.99
N GLU A 120 5.52 23.07 -31.07
CA GLU A 120 6.53 22.80 -30.04
C GLU A 120 6.24 23.62 -28.77
N ALA A 121 5.84 24.89 -28.89
CA ALA A 121 5.39 25.72 -27.78
C ALA A 121 4.13 25.13 -27.10
N ALA A 122 3.07 24.83 -27.87
CA ALA A 122 1.82 24.25 -27.35
C ALA A 122 1.95 22.79 -26.86
N VAL A 123 3.09 22.14 -27.12
CA VAL A 123 3.48 20.86 -26.53
C VAL A 123 4.37 21.04 -25.30
N ALA A 124 5.17 22.11 -25.22
CA ALA A 124 5.93 22.46 -24.02
C ALA A 124 4.99 22.95 -22.88
N GLU A 125 4.03 23.81 -23.21
CA GLU A 125 2.99 24.31 -22.29
C GLU A 125 2.20 23.15 -21.67
N ARG A 126 1.60 22.29 -22.50
CA ARG A 126 0.86 21.10 -22.02
C ARG A 126 1.74 20.01 -21.38
N ARG A 127 3.07 20.07 -21.54
CA ARG A 127 3.99 19.24 -20.75
C ARG A 127 4.16 19.80 -19.35
N ALA A 128 4.27 21.13 -19.18
CA ALA A 128 4.33 21.76 -17.87
C ALA A 128 3.02 21.54 -17.09
N GLU A 129 1.86 21.73 -17.71
CA GLU A 129 0.55 21.39 -17.10
C GLU A 129 0.46 19.92 -16.67
N SER A 130 0.96 19.00 -17.52
CA SER A 130 0.99 17.57 -17.23
C SER A 130 1.99 17.19 -16.13
N GLU A 131 3.12 17.90 -16.03
CA GLU A 131 4.11 17.71 -14.97
C GLU A 131 3.60 18.23 -13.62
N GLU A 132 2.93 19.38 -13.61
CA GLU A 132 2.21 19.89 -12.43
C GLU A 132 1.13 18.90 -11.97
N LEU A 133 0.28 18.43 -12.89
CA LEU A 133 -0.77 17.45 -12.58
C LEU A 133 -0.19 16.10 -12.10
N VAL A 134 0.91 15.62 -12.68
CA VAL A 134 1.61 14.42 -12.21
C VAL A 134 2.20 14.63 -10.81
N SER A 135 2.72 15.83 -10.49
CA SER A 135 3.21 16.15 -9.15
C SER A 135 2.08 16.16 -8.11
N SER A 136 0.92 16.75 -8.45
CA SER A 136 -0.28 16.80 -7.61
C SER A 136 -0.87 15.39 -7.36
N VAL A 137 -0.96 14.57 -8.41
CA VAL A 137 -1.34 13.14 -8.29
C VAL A 137 -0.33 12.36 -7.45
N GLY A 138 0.97 12.71 -7.51
CA GLY A 138 2.01 12.14 -6.64
C GLY A 138 1.79 12.44 -5.15
N ILE A 139 1.44 13.69 -4.82
CA ILE A 139 1.11 14.12 -3.45
C ILE A 139 -0.14 13.41 -2.94
N LEU A 140 -1.25 13.45 -3.68
CA LEU A 140 -2.50 12.76 -3.33
C LEU A 140 -2.30 11.26 -3.13
N ARG A 141 -1.38 10.64 -3.89
CA ARG A 141 -1.06 9.22 -3.71
C ARG A 141 -0.29 8.95 -2.42
N ALA A 142 0.66 9.81 -2.05
CA ALA A 142 1.37 9.69 -0.79
C ALA A 142 0.44 9.87 0.43
N GLU A 143 -0.49 10.82 0.37
CA GLU A 143 -1.53 11.01 1.39
C GLU A 143 -2.44 9.77 1.51
N LEU A 144 -2.87 9.22 0.37
CA LEU A 144 -3.69 8.00 0.31
C LEU A 144 -2.95 6.76 0.86
N ASP A 145 -1.66 6.61 0.57
CA ASP A 145 -0.83 5.53 1.10
C ASP A 145 -0.56 5.71 2.62
N GLU A 146 -0.53 6.94 3.15
CA GLU A 146 -0.49 7.21 4.59
C GLU A 146 -1.84 6.88 5.27
N ILE A 147 -2.95 7.23 4.64
CA ILE A 147 -4.31 6.90 5.12
C ILE A 147 -4.51 5.38 5.18
N HIS A 148 -4.12 4.64 4.12
CA HIS A 148 -4.16 3.18 4.14
C HIS A 148 -3.28 2.55 5.24
N GLN A 149 -2.11 3.14 5.54
CA GLN A 149 -1.27 2.67 6.65
C GLN A 149 -1.96 2.88 8.01
N LYS A 150 -2.59 4.04 8.23
CA LYS A 150 -3.37 4.32 9.45
C LYS A 150 -4.59 3.39 9.54
N GLU A 151 -5.30 3.16 8.45
CA GLU A 151 -6.43 2.21 8.39
C GLU A 151 -5.98 0.77 8.72
N ALA A 152 -4.84 0.32 8.19
CA ALA A 152 -4.28 -0.99 8.50
C ALA A 152 -3.83 -1.13 9.97
N GLN A 153 -3.33 -0.05 10.58
CA GLN A 153 -3.04 -0.02 12.02
C GLN A 153 -4.33 -0.09 12.86
N ILE A 154 -5.37 0.67 12.49
CA ILE A 154 -6.68 0.65 13.15
C ILE A 154 -7.36 -0.71 13.02
N LYS A 155 -7.28 -1.38 11.85
CA LYS A 155 -7.81 -2.74 11.65
C LYS A 155 -7.12 -3.75 12.57
N ARG A 156 -5.80 -3.79 12.59
CA ARG A 156 -5.03 -4.65 13.52
C ARG A 156 -5.34 -4.35 14.99
N PHE A 157 -5.53 -3.06 15.33
CA PHE A 157 -5.94 -2.66 16.66
C PHE A 157 -7.34 -3.20 17.02
N MET A 158 -8.33 -3.07 16.13
CA MET A 158 -9.66 -3.65 16.36
C MET A 158 -9.63 -5.19 16.40
N GLU A 159 -8.83 -5.85 15.56
CA GLU A 159 -8.64 -7.31 15.56
C GLU A 159 -8.00 -7.82 16.87
N GLN A 160 -7.12 -7.02 17.50
CA GLN A 160 -6.42 -7.38 18.74
C GLN A 160 -7.19 -6.98 20.02
N TYR A 161 -7.98 -5.89 19.99
CA TYR A 161 -8.56 -5.26 21.17
C TYR A 161 -10.09 -5.20 21.19
N SER A 162 -10.79 -5.56 20.11
CA SER A 162 -12.24 -5.79 20.16
C SER A 162 -12.54 -7.27 20.43
N LEU A 163 -13.55 -7.53 21.26
CA LEU A 163 -14.09 -8.87 21.47
C LEU A 163 -15.25 -9.08 20.48
N THR A 164 -15.41 -10.28 19.93
CA THR A 164 -16.54 -10.56 19.04
C THR A 164 -17.84 -10.35 19.81
N GLN A 165 -18.87 -9.77 19.19
CA GLN A 165 -20.16 -9.55 19.87
C GLN A 165 -20.73 -10.87 20.42
N ASP A 166 -20.55 -11.97 19.68
CA ASP A 166 -20.91 -13.32 20.10
C ASP A 166 -20.15 -13.78 21.36
N GLU A 167 -18.84 -13.48 21.46
CA GLU A 167 -18.03 -13.77 22.66
C GLU A 167 -18.52 -12.95 23.87
N THR A 168 -18.89 -11.67 23.68
CA THR A 168 -19.50 -10.88 24.77
C THR A 168 -20.87 -11.45 25.20
N SER A 169 -21.62 -12.02 24.26
CA SER A 169 -22.90 -12.69 24.53
C SER A 169 -22.72 -14.03 25.26
N LEU A 170 -21.64 -14.77 24.97
CA LEU A 170 -21.24 -15.97 25.70
C LEU A 170 -20.88 -15.61 27.15
N LEU A 171 -20.01 -14.61 27.34
CA LEU A 171 -19.62 -14.12 28.67
C LEU A 171 -20.81 -13.63 29.49
N ARG A 172 -21.79 -12.95 28.88
CA ARG A 172 -22.96 -12.38 29.60
C ARG A 172 -24.11 -13.36 29.81
N THR A 173 -24.37 -14.26 28.87
CA THR A 173 -25.61 -15.06 28.80
C THR A 173 -25.43 -16.52 28.41
N GLY A 174 -24.33 -16.91 27.77
CA GLY A 174 -24.09 -18.30 27.35
C GLY A 174 -23.63 -19.25 28.46
N ASP A 175 -23.66 -20.54 28.18
CA ASP A 175 -23.27 -21.60 29.11
C ASP A 175 -21.75 -21.64 29.37
N ILE A 176 -21.37 -22.20 30.52
CA ILE A 176 -19.97 -22.27 30.96
C ILE A 176 -19.37 -23.60 30.46
N ASN A 177 -18.61 -23.48 29.39
CA ASN A 177 -17.89 -24.56 28.70
C ASN A 177 -16.39 -24.20 28.62
N THR A 178 -15.54 -25.08 28.09
CA THR A 178 -14.12 -24.78 27.81
C THR A 178 -13.95 -23.47 27.03
N THR A 179 -14.80 -23.23 26.02
CA THR A 179 -14.83 -21.99 25.23
C THR A 179 -15.13 -20.73 26.05
N PHE A 180 -15.86 -20.83 27.16
CA PHE A 180 -16.06 -19.72 28.11
C PHE A 180 -14.76 -19.42 28.88
N LEU A 181 -14.03 -20.45 29.29
CA LEU A 181 -12.73 -20.29 29.96
C LEU A 181 -11.68 -19.71 29.01
N ASP A 182 -11.64 -20.17 27.77
CA ASP A 182 -10.76 -19.64 26.71
C ASP A 182 -11.04 -18.16 26.43
N THR A 183 -12.32 -17.78 26.26
CA THR A 183 -12.71 -16.37 26.02
C THR A 183 -12.49 -15.48 27.23
N LEU A 184 -12.67 -15.99 28.47
CA LEU A 184 -12.29 -15.27 29.70
C LEU A 184 -10.77 -15.04 29.77
N ASN A 185 -9.96 -16.03 29.36
CA ASN A 185 -8.51 -15.88 29.25
C ASN A 185 -8.10 -14.89 28.16
N LYS A 186 -8.78 -14.87 26.99
CA LYS A 186 -8.59 -13.81 25.97
C LYS A 186 -8.83 -12.42 26.58
N VAL A 187 -9.98 -12.20 27.23
CA VAL A 187 -10.31 -10.91 27.89
C VAL A 187 -9.22 -10.50 28.88
N ARG A 188 -8.69 -11.44 29.67
CA ARG A 188 -7.56 -11.18 30.58
C ARG A 188 -6.29 -10.75 29.84
N THR A 189 -5.92 -11.42 28.74
CA THR A 189 -4.75 -11.04 27.92
C THR A 189 -4.93 -9.71 27.20
N ILE A 190 -6.15 -9.37 26.77
CA ILE A 190 -6.49 -8.06 26.20
C ILE A 190 -6.35 -6.98 27.27
N HIS A 191 -6.90 -7.19 28.47
CA HIS A 191 -6.77 -6.25 29.59
C HIS A 191 -5.30 -6.02 30.00
N SER A 192 -4.43 -7.04 30.01
CA SER A 192 -2.99 -6.83 30.24
C SER A 192 -2.32 -6.09 29.08
N SER A 193 -2.70 -6.39 27.84
CA SER A 193 -2.18 -5.68 26.65
C SER A 193 -2.60 -4.20 26.64
N CYS A 194 -3.83 -3.88 27.06
CA CYS A 194 -4.30 -2.49 27.23
C CYS A 194 -3.49 -1.73 28.29
N ARG A 195 -3.16 -2.38 29.42
CA ARG A 195 -2.30 -1.78 30.46
C ARG A 195 -0.91 -1.45 29.91
N ASP A 196 -0.36 -2.30 29.07
CA ASP A 196 0.98 -2.11 28.51
C ASP A 196 0.96 -1.08 27.35
N LEU A 197 -0.15 -0.98 26.63
CA LEU A 197 -0.45 0.09 25.66
C LEU A 197 -0.66 1.47 26.32
N LEU A 198 -1.29 1.51 27.50
CA LEU A 198 -1.49 2.73 28.29
C LEU A 198 -0.17 3.41 28.69
N ALA A 199 0.91 2.63 28.78
CA ALA A 199 2.25 3.14 29.05
C ALA A 199 2.96 3.74 27.81
N SER A 200 2.45 3.54 26.58
CA SER A 200 3.21 3.83 25.35
C SER A 200 2.73 5.04 24.54
N ASN A 201 1.42 5.34 24.44
CA ASN A 201 0.91 6.66 24.01
C ASN A 201 -0.63 6.83 24.11
N HIS A 202 -1.42 5.81 23.72
CA HIS A 202 -2.83 6.00 23.34
C HIS A 202 -3.83 5.90 24.51
N GLN A 203 -3.78 6.87 25.43
CA GLN A 203 -4.45 6.73 26.73
C GLN A 203 -5.98 6.62 26.69
N GLN A 204 -6.71 7.56 26.08
CA GLN A 204 -8.17 7.64 26.26
C GLN A 204 -8.93 6.39 25.75
N ALA A 205 -8.67 5.96 24.51
CA ALA A 205 -9.30 4.75 23.96
C ALA A 205 -8.88 3.47 24.70
N ALA A 206 -7.63 3.40 25.18
CA ALA A 206 -7.17 2.25 25.95
C ALA A 206 -7.79 2.19 27.36
N VAL A 207 -8.15 3.33 27.98
CA VAL A 207 -8.94 3.36 29.22
C VAL A 207 -10.36 2.82 28.98
N GLU A 208 -11.04 3.27 27.93
CA GLU A 208 -12.42 2.84 27.61
C GLU A 208 -12.51 1.33 27.30
N ILE A 209 -11.54 0.81 26.53
CA ILE A 209 -11.42 -0.64 26.28
C ILE A 209 -11.07 -1.38 27.58
N MET A 210 -10.16 -0.85 28.41
CA MET A 210 -9.81 -1.49 29.69
C MET A 210 -11.00 -1.53 30.67
N GLU A 211 -11.79 -0.46 30.78
CA GLU A 211 -12.97 -0.40 31.65
C GLU A 211 -14.07 -1.37 31.19
N SER A 212 -14.37 -1.40 29.90
CA SER A 212 -15.35 -2.35 29.34
C SER A 212 -14.90 -3.81 29.48
N MET A 213 -13.62 -4.12 29.23
CA MET A 213 -13.06 -5.46 29.47
C MET A 213 -13.02 -5.84 30.95
N TYR A 214 -12.75 -4.89 31.85
CA TYR A 214 -12.81 -5.11 33.31
C TYR A 214 -14.25 -5.44 33.76
N LEU A 215 -15.26 -4.70 33.28
CA LEU A 215 -16.66 -4.96 33.60
C LEU A 215 -17.12 -6.33 33.07
N LEU A 216 -16.71 -6.70 31.85
CA LEU A 216 -16.93 -8.04 31.30
C LEU A 216 -16.23 -9.12 32.14
N GLN A 217 -14.98 -8.89 32.57
CA GLN A 217 -14.25 -9.84 33.41
C GLN A 217 -14.91 -10.03 34.79
N VAL A 218 -15.32 -8.94 35.45
CA VAL A 218 -16.01 -9.01 36.76
C VAL A 218 -17.33 -9.76 36.64
N THR A 219 -18.16 -9.43 35.66
CA THR A 219 -19.46 -10.10 35.46
C THR A 219 -19.30 -11.57 35.05
N ALA A 220 -18.33 -11.91 34.20
CA ALA A 220 -18.02 -13.29 33.83
C ALA A 220 -17.49 -14.11 35.02
N VAL A 221 -16.57 -13.58 35.82
CA VAL A 221 -16.06 -14.24 37.04
C VAL A 221 -17.18 -14.43 38.07
N GLU A 222 -18.10 -13.48 38.22
CA GLU A 222 -19.27 -13.66 39.08
C GLU A 222 -20.21 -14.78 38.59
N ARG A 223 -20.44 -14.89 37.28
CA ARG A 223 -21.24 -15.99 36.70
C ARG A 223 -20.54 -17.34 36.92
N LEU A 224 -19.23 -17.40 36.65
CA LEU A 224 -18.41 -18.59 36.86
C LEU A 224 -18.44 -19.03 38.33
N VAL A 225 -18.25 -18.12 39.30
CA VAL A 225 -18.34 -18.46 40.74
C VAL A 225 -19.74 -18.93 41.12
N LYS A 226 -20.82 -18.31 40.60
CA LYS A 226 -22.21 -18.75 40.88
C LYS A 226 -22.48 -20.17 40.33
N HIS A 227 -22.02 -20.46 39.11
CA HIS A 227 -22.14 -21.78 38.51
C HIS A 227 -21.27 -22.82 39.23
N LEU A 228 -20.02 -22.50 39.54
CA LEU A 228 -19.09 -23.38 40.25
C LEU A 228 -19.61 -23.74 41.65
N LEU A 229 -20.26 -22.81 42.36
CA LEU A 229 -20.90 -23.12 43.64
C LEU A 229 -22.08 -24.08 43.51
N ASN A 230 -22.87 -23.97 42.44
CA ASN A 230 -23.95 -24.91 42.16
C ASN A 230 -23.41 -26.30 41.79
N THR A 231 -22.47 -26.38 40.83
CA THR A 231 -21.90 -27.66 40.39
C THR A 231 -21.07 -28.33 41.49
N VAL A 232 -20.36 -27.58 42.34
CA VAL A 232 -19.76 -28.11 43.58
C VAL A 232 -20.83 -28.69 44.51
N SER A 233 -21.96 -28.01 44.70
CA SER A 233 -23.04 -28.50 45.56
C SER A 233 -23.76 -29.74 45.02
N GLU A 234 -23.69 -29.99 43.71
CA GLU A 234 -24.25 -31.17 43.06
C GLU A 234 -23.23 -32.31 43.01
N VAL A 235 -22.08 -32.10 42.35
CA VAL A 235 -21.01 -33.09 42.15
C VAL A 235 -20.40 -33.56 43.47
N MET A 236 -20.03 -32.63 44.37
CA MET A 236 -19.31 -32.99 45.60
C MET A 236 -20.21 -33.62 46.67
N ALA A 237 -21.53 -33.62 46.45
CA ALA A 237 -22.50 -34.31 47.30
C ALA A 237 -22.61 -35.82 47.00
N HIS A 238 -22.01 -36.30 45.89
CA HIS A 238 -21.92 -37.72 45.57
C HIS A 238 -20.75 -38.40 46.31
N ASP A 239 -20.89 -39.71 46.56
CA ASP A 239 -19.89 -40.50 47.30
C ASP A 239 -18.55 -40.60 46.54
N LEU A 240 -18.63 -40.75 45.21
CA LEU A 240 -17.54 -40.54 44.25
C LEU A 240 -17.89 -39.30 43.41
N PRO A 241 -17.21 -38.15 43.61
CA PRO A 241 -17.39 -36.98 42.78
C PRO A 241 -16.58 -37.10 41.47
N ASP A 242 -17.23 -36.81 40.35
CA ASP A 242 -16.59 -36.79 39.03
C ASP A 242 -15.96 -35.41 38.77
N VAL A 243 -14.64 -35.30 39.00
CA VAL A 243 -13.90 -34.04 38.92
C VAL A 243 -13.57 -33.71 37.47
N THR A 244 -14.54 -33.13 36.76
CA THR A 244 -14.37 -32.74 35.35
C THR A 244 -13.29 -31.65 35.14
N ASP A 245 -12.58 -31.72 34.01
CA ASP A 245 -11.55 -30.72 33.62
C ASP A 245 -12.07 -29.28 33.63
N VAL A 246 -13.37 -29.07 33.32
CA VAL A 246 -14.02 -27.75 33.33
C VAL A 246 -14.11 -27.20 34.75
N LEU A 247 -14.28 -28.04 35.76
CA LEU A 247 -14.28 -27.64 37.16
C LEU A 247 -12.87 -27.23 37.62
N ILE A 248 -11.84 -28.00 37.26
CA ILE A 248 -10.43 -27.67 37.56
C ILE A 248 -10.01 -26.37 36.85
N GLY A 249 -10.36 -26.23 35.57
CA GLY A 249 -10.09 -25.01 34.79
C GLY A 249 -10.82 -23.77 35.33
N SER A 250 -12.07 -23.94 35.78
CA SER A 250 -12.85 -22.87 36.43
C SER A 250 -12.24 -22.49 37.79
N LEU A 251 -11.78 -23.47 38.56
CA LEU A 251 -11.15 -23.26 39.85
C LEU A 251 -9.83 -22.49 39.69
N ARG A 252 -8.93 -22.92 38.79
CA ARG A 252 -7.70 -22.20 38.43
C ARG A 252 -7.97 -20.77 37.93
N ALA A 253 -9.07 -20.53 37.20
CA ALA A 253 -9.45 -19.18 36.77
C ALA A 253 -9.90 -18.24 37.91
N ILE A 254 -10.13 -18.76 39.13
CA ILE A 254 -10.46 -17.99 40.34
C ILE A 254 -9.22 -17.76 41.23
N GLU A 255 -8.16 -18.56 41.09
CA GLU A 255 -7.00 -18.61 41.99
C GLU A 255 -6.39 -17.24 42.30
N ASP A 256 -6.27 -16.36 41.29
CA ASP A 256 -5.78 -14.98 41.43
C ASP A 256 -6.60 -14.08 42.39
N ARG A 257 -7.81 -14.50 42.79
CA ARG A 257 -8.74 -13.70 43.59
C ARG A 257 -9.09 -14.43 44.90
N PRO A 258 -8.31 -14.24 45.99
CA PRO A 258 -8.42 -15.02 47.22
C PRO A 258 -9.79 -14.92 47.93
N ALA A 259 -10.53 -13.82 47.74
CA ALA A 259 -11.87 -13.64 48.30
C ALA A 259 -12.92 -14.54 47.63
N GLN A 260 -12.84 -14.73 46.31
CA GLN A 260 -13.69 -15.66 45.57
C GLN A 260 -13.24 -17.11 45.82
N TRP A 261 -11.93 -17.36 45.82
CA TRP A 261 -11.33 -18.67 46.11
C TRP A 261 -11.76 -19.24 47.46
N SER A 262 -11.54 -18.46 48.54
CA SER A 262 -11.90 -18.88 49.90
C SER A 262 -13.39 -19.17 50.09
N LYS A 263 -14.27 -18.44 49.39
CA LYS A 263 -15.71 -18.73 49.35
C LYS A 263 -16.00 -20.09 48.71
N VAL A 264 -15.38 -20.41 47.57
CA VAL A 264 -15.56 -21.70 46.90
C VAL A 264 -15.01 -22.84 47.76
N MET A 265 -13.81 -22.70 48.31
CA MET A 265 -13.22 -23.75 49.16
C MET A 265 -13.98 -23.99 50.47
N PHE A 266 -14.58 -22.95 51.06
CA PHE A 266 -15.49 -23.10 52.21
C PHE A 266 -16.74 -23.90 51.84
N GLU A 267 -17.31 -23.67 50.65
CA GLU A 267 -18.49 -24.38 50.16
C GLU A 267 -18.16 -25.84 49.81
N VAL A 268 -17.04 -26.12 49.12
CA VAL A 268 -16.51 -27.49 48.94
C VAL A 268 -16.38 -28.21 50.28
N SER A 269 -15.75 -27.56 51.27
CA SER A 269 -15.57 -28.11 52.62
C SER A 269 -16.90 -28.40 53.33
N ARG A 270 -17.91 -27.52 53.16
CA ARG A 270 -19.24 -27.68 53.75
C ARG A 270 -19.99 -28.86 53.12
N VAL A 271 -19.90 -29.01 51.80
CA VAL A 271 -20.56 -30.10 51.05
C VAL A 271 -19.88 -31.44 51.38
N ARG A 272 -18.54 -31.56 51.27
CA ARG A 272 -17.81 -32.80 51.62
C ARG A 272 -18.02 -33.21 53.07
N LYS A 273 -17.95 -32.30 54.04
CA LYS A 273 -18.28 -32.60 55.44
C LYS A 273 -19.69 -33.22 55.58
N THR A 274 -20.66 -32.71 54.84
CA THR A 274 -22.04 -33.20 54.88
C THR A 274 -22.16 -34.58 54.22
N ALA A 275 -21.46 -34.80 53.10
CA ALA A 275 -21.38 -36.11 52.43
C ALA A 275 -20.70 -37.16 53.33
N VAL A 276 -19.54 -36.87 53.94
CA VAL A 276 -18.83 -37.79 54.84
C VAL A 276 -19.67 -38.14 56.08
N LEU A 277 -20.37 -37.17 56.68
CA LEU A 277 -21.29 -37.42 57.80
C LEU A 277 -22.49 -38.29 57.38
N ARG A 278 -22.99 -38.14 56.15
CA ARG A 278 -24.02 -39.02 55.59
C ARG A 278 -23.48 -40.44 55.35
N ARG A 279 -22.31 -40.59 54.74
CA ARG A 279 -21.61 -41.88 54.54
C ARG A 279 -21.40 -42.61 55.87
N PHE A 280 -21.05 -41.89 56.93
CA PHE A 280 -20.94 -42.43 58.29
C PHE A 280 -22.28 -42.92 58.85
N TYR A 281 -23.37 -42.16 58.67
CA TYR A 281 -24.71 -42.56 59.13
C TYR A 281 -25.25 -43.77 58.33
N ASP A 282 -25.06 -43.79 57.02
CA ASP A 282 -25.44 -44.90 56.15
C ASP A 282 -24.61 -46.16 56.45
N LEU A 283 -23.31 -46.03 56.76
CA LEU A 283 -22.45 -47.11 57.26
C LEU A 283 -22.98 -47.74 58.57
N LEU A 284 -23.39 -46.90 59.54
CA LEU A 284 -23.91 -47.37 60.82
C LEU A 284 -25.24 -48.13 60.66
N THR A 285 -26.17 -47.56 59.89
CA THR A 285 -27.59 -47.97 59.86
C THR A 285 -27.97 -48.93 58.73
N LYS A 286 -27.26 -48.89 57.59
CA LYS A 286 -27.51 -49.72 56.39
C LYS A 286 -26.34 -50.63 56.05
N GLY A 287 -25.13 -50.21 56.43
CA GLY A 287 -23.88 -50.86 56.04
C GLY A 287 -23.29 -50.26 54.77
N SER A 288 -21.97 -50.34 54.63
CA SER A 288 -21.27 -49.94 53.40
C SER A 288 -21.30 -51.08 52.37
N ALA A 289 -21.22 -50.75 51.08
CA ALA A 289 -21.05 -51.71 50.00
C ALA A 289 -19.85 -52.66 50.19
N ARG A 290 -18.84 -52.27 50.99
CA ARG A 290 -17.70 -53.13 51.37
C ARG A 290 -17.93 -54.01 52.61
N THR A 291 -18.82 -53.64 53.53
CA THR A 291 -19.08 -54.43 54.75
C THR A 291 -20.36 -55.27 54.68
N GLY A 292 -21.30 -54.91 53.80
CA GLY A 292 -22.52 -55.69 53.49
C GLY A 292 -23.54 -55.82 54.62
N ARG A 293 -23.23 -55.31 55.81
CA ARG A 293 -24.09 -55.28 57.01
C ARG A 293 -23.91 -53.96 57.75
N PRO A 294 -24.96 -53.42 58.41
CA PRO A 294 -24.83 -52.26 59.29
C PRO A 294 -23.86 -52.55 60.43
N LEU A 295 -22.98 -51.60 60.79
CA LEU A 295 -22.09 -51.75 61.94
C LEU A 295 -22.85 -51.91 63.27
N GLU A 296 -24.08 -51.40 63.35
CA GLU A 296 -25.01 -51.65 64.47
C GLU A 296 -25.25 -53.15 64.71
N THR A 297 -25.25 -53.99 63.67
CA THR A 297 -25.39 -55.45 63.79
C THR A 297 -24.13 -56.16 64.33
N VAL A 298 -23.00 -55.45 64.40
CA VAL A 298 -21.71 -55.93 64.92
C VAL A 298 -21.48 -55.48 66.37
N SER A 299 -22.38 -54.66 66.92
CA SER A 299 -22.28 -54.05 68.28
C SER A 299 -22.05 -55.03 69.45
N GLY A 300 -22.33 -56.33 69.27
CA GLY A 300 -22.01 -57.37 70.26
C GLY A 300 -20.51 -57.69 70.40
N ASP A 301 -19.67 -57.31 69.43
CA ASP A 301 -18.21 -57.39 69.51
C ASP A 301 -17.61 -55.98 69.37
N VAL A 302 -17.26 -55.40 70.51
CA VAL A 302 -16.70 -54.04 70.62
C VAL A 302 -15.35 -53.92 69.91
N VAL A 303 -14.51 -54.96 69.94
CA VAL A 303 -13.18 -54.93 69.31
C VAL A 303 -13.33 -54.93 67.80
N ARG A 304 -14.22 -55.81 67.28
CA ARG A 304 -14.53 -55.83 65.85
C ARG A 304 -15.21 -54.54 65.39
N PHE A 305 -16.17 -54.01 66.14
CA PHE A 305 -16.85 -52.75 65.82
C PHE A 305 -15.84 -51.60 65.63
N PHE A 306 -14.90 -51.42 66.57
CA PHE A 306 -13.87 -50.39 66.42
C PHE A 306 -12.88 -50.70 65.28
N GLY A 307 -12.53 -51.97 65.04
CA GLY A 307 -11.69 -52.36 63.90
C GLY A 307 -12.32 -52.03 62.54
N ASP A 308 -13.56 -52.45 62.32
CA ASP A 308 -14.32 -52.18 61.09
C ASP A 308 -14.57 -50.65 60.93
N LEU A 309 -14.75 -49.90 62.03
CA LEU A 309 -14.86 -48.43 62.02
C LEU A 309 -13.55 -47.72 61.67
N PHE A 310 -12.41 -48.09 62.27
CA PHE A 310 -11.11 -47.49 61.95
C PHE A 310 -10.66 -47.80 60.52
N ALA A 311 -10.97 -49.00 60.02
CA ALA A 311 -10.74 -49.36 58.62
C ALA A 311 -11.54 -48.48 57.64
N TRP A 312 -12.81 -48.16 57.97
CA TRP A 312 -13.60 -47.20 57.20
C TRP A 312 -13.04 -45.77 57.31
N LEU A 313 -12.67 -45.32 58.51
CA LEU A 313 -12.13 -43.98 58.71
C LEU A 313 -10.82 -43.76 57.92
N HIS A 314 -9.91 -44.75 57.94
CA HIS A 314 -8.70 -44.71 57.13
C HIS A 314 -9.00 -44.67 55.63
N GLN A 315 -9.99 -45.44 55.16
CA GLN A 315 -10.44 -45.41 53.77
C GLN A 315 -10.95 -44.02 53.38
N CYS A 316 -11.82 -43.41 54.18
CA CYS A 316 -12.36 -42.09 53.87
C CYS A 316 -11.33 -40.96 54.00
N ILE A 317 -10.34 -41.06 54.89
CA ILE A 317 -9.22 -40.10 54.92
C ILE A 317 -8.43 -40.16 53.61
N ALA A 318 -8.14 -41.36 53.08
CA ALA A 318 -7.44 -41.54 51.82
C ALA A 318 -8.26 -41.04 50.61
N GLU A 319 -9.58 -41.26 50.61
CA GLU A 319 -10.50 -40.77 49.56
C GLU A 319 -10.62 -39.24 49.57
N GLU A 320 -10.71 -38.59 50.74
CA GLU A 320 -10.75 -37.12 50.80
C GLU A 320 -9.37 -36.50 50.51
N SER A 321 -8.24 -37.17 50.77
CA SER A 321 -6.92 -36.65 50.34
C SER A 321 -6.74 -36.70 48.83
N ASP A 322 -7.06 -37.82 48.18
CA ASP A 322 -6.99 -37.98 46.72
C ASP A 322 -7.91 -36.99 45.99
N LEU A 323 -9.10 -36.73 46.55
CA LEU A 323 -10.03 -35.68 46.12
C LEU A 323 -9.45 -34.26 46.26
N LEU A 324 -8.69 -33.97 47.32
CA LEU A 324 -8.06 -32.66 47.48
C LEU A 324 -6.86 -32.51 46.54
N ASP A 325 -6.02 -33.53 46.42
CA ASP A 325 -4.85 -33.53 45.54
C ASP A 325 -5.27 -33.35 44.07
N THR A 326 -6.35 -33.99 43.63
CA THR A 326 -6.93 -33.78 42.28
C THR A 326 -7.57 -32.41 42.06
N LEU A 327 -8.10 -31.75 43.10
CA LEU A 327 -8.62 -30.38 43.01
C LEU A 327 -7.50 -29.32 43.01
N TYR A 328 -6.43 -29.52 43.78
CA TYR A 328 -5.31 -28.57 43.86
C TYR A 328 -4.27 -28.79 42.75
N GLY A 329 -4.16 -29.99 42.19
CA GLY A 329 -3.30 -30.30 41.04
C GLY A 329 -1.80 -30.24 41.35
N TRP A 330 -1.38 -30.93 42.42
CA TRP A 330 0.04 -31.08 42.83
C TRP A 330 0.79 -32.17 42.05
#